data_AF-A0A924ZPG9-F1
#
_entry.id   AF-A0A924ZPG9-F1
#
_cell.length_a   1.000
_cell.length_b   1.000
_cell.length_c   1.000
_cell.angle_alpha   90.00
_cell.angle_beta   90.00
_cell.angle_gamma   90.00
#
_symmetry.space_group_name_H-M   'P 1'
#
loop_
_entity.id
_entity.type
_entity.pdbx_description
1 polymer ?
#
loop_
_entity_poly.entity_id
_entity_poly.type
_entity_poly.pdbx_seq_one_letter_code
_entity_poly.pdbx_strand_id
1 'polypeptide(L)'
;MKLSFKRVINITMMFLIISITTKAQDNNLTNLEKNQGWTLLFDGVSTDAWRGAFLKTFPAKGWQIKDGLLIVEPFGGAESTNGGDIITKKLYDDFELSVDFKLTEGANSGLKYFVDPNQPIPTNPRSAFGLEYQILDDAMHPDAKLGTNGNRKLGSLYDLIPAPVNKPAKSIGEWNTAKIISKGTHVEHWLNGVKLIEYERGDDAFRTLVALSKYKDIPNFGLITRGSILLQDHGNRVFYKNIKIRELNPKSIGTNPGVVSYTYRNDFAKDVPATLNHIKSLGINTVEFSNLFGKTAQELRDLLDERGMVCTSYGVSYGDLMNKTIEVGNNARTLGASYVRVAWIPHGDKGFTIEDAKKTVEDFNKAGKILKEEFGLTFCYHNHGYEFAKYGDGTYYDYLMANTNPEYVSFELDLLWAFHPGANPTELLRKYGSRYRLMHAKDLKKGVVGDFSGGTPVNNDVALGTGQINIPEVIKAAKSSGIQYYFIEDESDNVKTQVPISLALLKGLLQK
;
A
#
# COMPACT_ATOMS: atom_id res chain seq x y z
N MET A 1 -75.88 -26.27 -8.24
CA MET A 1 -74.69 -25.40 -8.12
C MET A 1 -73.75 -26.00 -7.08
N LYS A 2 -72.77 -26.81 -7.49
CA LYS A 2 -71.73 -27.39 -6.63
C LYS A 2 -70.39 -27.03 -7.25
N LEU A 3 -69.67 -26.08 -6.64
CA LEU A 3 -68.34 -25.66 -7.08
C LEU A 3 -67.28 -26.51 -6.38
N SER A 4 -66.47 -27.18 -7.21
CA SER A 4 -65.33 -28.01 -6.82
C SER A 4 -64.08 -27.15 -6.70
N PHE A 5 -63.45 -27.15 -5.52
CA PHE A 5 -62.14 -26.53 -5.29
C PHE A 5 -61.03 -27.51 -5.69
N LYS A 6 -60.32 -27.21 -6.78
CA LYS A 6 -59.04 -27.87 -7.12
C LYS A 6 -57.90 -27.19 -6.36
N ARG A 7 -57.16 -27.95 -5.55
CA ARG A 7 -55.90 -27.54 -4.93
C ARG A 7 -54.83 -27.37 -6.02
N VAL A 8 -54.23 -26.19 -6.09
CA VAL A 8 -53.01 -25.92 -6.85
C VAL A 8 -51.82 -26.18 -5.93
N ILE A 9 -50.95 -27.12 -6.31
CA ILE A 9 -49.67 -27.38 -5.64
C ILE A 9 -48.62 -26.48 -6.30
N ASN A 10 -48.15 -25.46 -5.58
CA ASN A 10 -46.99 -24.67 -5.99
C ASN A 10 -45.71 -25.42 -5.62
N ILE A 11 -45.01 -25.96 -6.62
CA ILE A 11 -43.65 -26.48 -6.47
C ILE A 11 -42.70 -25.28 -6.55
N THR A 12 -42.15 -24.86 -5.42
CA THR A 12 -41.10 -23.83 -5.36
C THR A 12 -39.77 -24.52 -5.63
N MET A 13 -39.22 -24.35 -6.83
CA MET A 13 -37.92 -24.88 -7.23
C MET A 13 -36.83 -23.95 -6.69
N MET A 14 -36.20 -24.36 -5.59
CA MET A 14 -35.11 -23.63 -4.94
C MET A 14 -33.82 -23.83 -5.75
N PHE A 15 -33.41 -22.82 -6.52
CA PHE A 15 -32.11 -22.81 -7.20
C PHE A 15 -31.01 -22.64 -6.16
N LEU A 16 -30.29 -23.72 -5.87
CA LEU A 16 -29.04 -23.69 -5.12
C LEU A 16 -27.97 -23.04 -6.02
N ILE A 17 -27.65 -21.77 -5.77
CA ILE A 17 -26.51 -21.10 -6.41
C ILE A 17 -25.24 -21.70 -5.77
N ILE A 18 -24.67 -22.71 -6.41
CA ILE A 18 -23.34 -23.20 -6.08
C ILE A 18 -22.36 -22.16 -6.65
N SER A 19 -21.81 -21.30 -5.79
CA SER A 19 -20.68 -20.45 -6.16
C SER A 19 -19.45 -21.33 -6.40
N ILE A 20 -19.21 -21.67 -7.67
CA ILE A 20 -17.97 -22.32 -8.09
C ILE A 20 -16.86 -21.29 -7.98
N THR A 21 -16.12 -21.28 -6.88
CA THR A 21 -14.88 -20.51 -6.76
C THR A 21 -13.82 -21.18 -7.62
N THR A 22 -13.57 -20.64 -8.81
CA THR A 22 -12.47 -21.08 -9.67
C THR A 22 -11.14 -20.72 -8.99
N LYS A 23 -10.41 -21.74 -8.52
CA LYS A 23 -9.04 -21.56 -8.01
C LYS A 23 -8.15 -21.02 -9.14
N ALA A 24 -7.27 -20.06 -8.84
CA ALA A 24 -6.29 -19.59 -9.81
C ALA A 24 -5.43 -20.76 -10.33
N GLN A 25 -4.97 -20.66 -11.58
CA GLN A 25 -3.84 -21.47 -12.02
C GLN A 25 -2.63 -21.19 -11.12
N ASP A 26 -1.76 -22.19 -10.92
CA ASP A 26 -0.55 -22.02 -10.13
C ASP A 26 0.27 -20.81 -10.62
N ASN A 27 0.80 -20.06 -9.65
CA ASN A 27 1.54 -18.81 -9.78
C ASN A 27 0.84 -17.72 -10.60
N ASN A 28 -0.49 -17.71 -10.57
CA ASN A 28 -1.29 -16.66 -11.18
C ASN A 28 -2.29 -16.09 -10.17
N LEU A 29 -2.68 -14.84 -10.36
CA LEU A 29 -3.75 -14.20 -9.60
C LEU A 29 -5.04 -14.21 -10.42
N THR A 30 -6.14 -14.61 -9.79
CA THR A 30 -7.48 -14.36 -10.32
C THR A 30 -7.76 -12.85 -10.42
N ASN A 31 -8.75 -12.48 -11.22
CA ASN A 31 -9.19 -11.08 -11.29
C ASN A 31 -9.68 -10.56 -9.93
N LEU A 32 -10.33 -11.41 -9.13
CA LEU A 32 -10.74 -11.04 -7.77
C LEU A 32 -9.53 -10.73 -6.89
N GLU A 33 -8.49 -11.56 -6.94
CA GLU A 33 -7.28 -11.35 -6.15
C GLU A 33 -6.56 -10.06 -6.58
N LYS A 34 -6.45 -9.80 -7.89
CA LYS A 34 -5.91 -8.53 -8.39
C LYS A 34 -6.71 -7.33 -7.88
N ASN A 35 -8.04 -7.40 -7.95
CA ASN A 35 -8.93 -6.35 -7.46
C ASN A 35 -8.86 -6.15 -5.94
N GLN A 36 -8.52 -7.21 -5.20
CA GLN A 36 -8.29 -7.18 -3.75
C GLN A 36 -6.86 -6.74 -3.37
N GLY A 37 -6.04 -6.31 -4.34
CA GLY A 37 -4.69 -5.80 -4.11
C GLY A 37 -3.62 -6.87 -3.89
N TRP A 38 -3.89 -8.13 -4.24
CA TRP A 38 -2.86 -9.17 -4.19
C TRP A 38 -1.80 -8.95 -5.26
N THR A 39 -0.56 -9.26 -4.90
CA THR A 39 0.61 -9.29 -5.78
C THR A 39 1.34 -10.62 -5.62
N LEU A 40 1.97 -11.11 -6.69
CA LEU A 40 2.81 -12.30 -6.62
C LEU A 40 4.20 -11.92 -6.12
N LEU A 41 4.71 -12.70 -5.18
CA LEU A 41 6.13 -12.72 -4.85
C LEU A 41 6.87 -13.76 -5.68
N PHE A 42 6.17 -14.70 -6.32
CA PHE A 42 6.76 -15.68 -7.22
C PHE A 42 5.76 -16.06 -8.32
N ASP A 43 6.16 -15.90 -9.57
CA ASP A 43 5.36 -16.15 -10.78
C ASP A 43 5.66 -17.53 -11.41
N GLY A 44 6.53 -18.33 -10.78
CA GLY A 44 6.95 -19.63 -11.28
C GLY A 44 8.28 -19.61 -12.03
N VAL A 45 8.81 -18.45 -12.39
CA VAL A 45 10.01 -18.33 -13.25
C VAL A 45 11.03 -17.28 -12.76
N SER A 46 10.57 -16.18 -12.15
CA SER A 46 11.38 -15.04 -11.77
C SER A 46 11.72 -15.03 -10.28
N THR A 47 12.88 -14.45 -9.97
CA THR A 47 13.34 -14.15 -8.62
C THR A 47 13.32 -12.66 -8.31
N ASP A 48 12.67 -11.84 -9.14
CA ASP A 48 12.75 -10.37 -9.08
C ASP A 48 12.30 -9.79 -7.74
N ALA A 49 11.35 -10.42 -7.05
CA ALA A 49 10.91 -9.99 -5.74
C ALA A 49 11.93 -10.28 -4.63
N TRP A 50 12.95 -11.12 -4.89
CA TRP A 50 13.81 -11.73 -3.88
C TRP A 50 15.29 -11.38 -4.06
N ARG A 51 16.01 -11.41 -2.94
CA ARG A 51 17.49 -11.42 -2.86
C ARG A 51 17.92 -12.31 -1.70
N GLY A 52 19.18 -12.72 -1.62
CA GLY A 52 19.69 -13.36 -0.41
C GLY A 52 19.62 -12.41 0.80
N ALA A 53 19.36 -12.92 1.99
CA ALA A 53 19.20 -12.13 3.22
C ALA A 53 20.39 -11.17 3.43
N PHE A 54 21.60 -11.69 3.27
CA PHE A 54 22.87 -10.96 3.39
C PHE A 54 23.55 -10.71 2.04
N LEU A 55 22.82 -10.82 0.93
CA LEU A 55 23.31 -10.61 -0.43
C LEU A 55 22.55 -9.45 -1.11
N LYS A 56 23.21 -8.82 -2.09
CA LYS A 56 22.57 -7.79 -2.93
C LYS A 56 21.65 -8.40 -4.01
N THR A 57 21.92 -9.63 -4.41
CA THR A 57 21.22 -10.35 -5.49
C THR A 57 20.62 -11.66 -4.96
N PHE A 58 19.82 -12.33 -5.78
CA PHE A 58 19.38 -13.70 -5.50
C PHE A 58 20.60 -14.65 -5.42
N PRO A 59 20.61 -15.66 -4.52
CA PRO A 59 21.72 -16.60 -4.41
C PRO A 59 21.97 -17.36 -5.71
N ALA A 60 23.24 -17.55 -6.07
CA ALA A 60 23.62 -18.28 -7.29
C ALA A 60 23.51 -19.82 -7.15
N LYS A 61 23.29 -20.32 -5.94
CA LYS A 61 23.17 -21.75 -5.59
C LYS A 61 22.21 -21.92 -4.41
N GLY A 62 21.76 -23.15 -4.15
CA GLY A 62 20.92 -23.47 -2.99
C GLY A 62 19.43 -23.28 -3.19
N TRP A 63 19.06 -22.60 -4.28
CA TRP A 63 17.68 -22.41 -4.70
C TRP A 63 17.55 -22.78 -6.17
N GLN A 64 16.53 -23.57 -6.50
CA GLN A 64 16.24 -24.01 -7.85
C GLN A 64 14.82 -23.59 -8.23
N ILE A 65 14.67 -23.05 -9.44
CA ILE A 65 13.36 -22.90 -10.08
C ILE A 65 13.18 -24.02 -11.10
N LYS A 66 12.13 -24.81 -10.93
CA LYS A 66 11.83 -25.92 -11.85
C LYS A 66 10.33 -26.19 -11.89
N ASP A 67 9.78 -26.30 -13.10
CA ASP A 67 8.36 -26.63 -13.34
C ASP A 67 7.38 -25.70 -12.61
N GLY A 68 7.70 -24.40 -12.53
CA GLY A 68 6.88 -23.42 -11.79
C GLY A 68 7.05 -23.47 -10.27
N LEU A 69 8.00 -24.23 -9.74
CA LEU A 69 8.24 -24.36 -8.30
C LEU A 69 9.54 -23.66 -7.91
N LEU A 70 9.53 -23.00 -6.76
CA LEU A 70 10.73 -22.54 -6.07
C LEU A 70 11.14 -23.60 -5.03
N ILE A 71 12.37 -24.11 -5.13
CA ILE A 71 12.83 -25.31 -4.43
C ILE A 71 14.10 -24.99 -3.65
N VAL A 72 14.12 -25.34 -2.36
CA VAL A 72 15.35 -25.36 -1.56
C VAL A 72 16.16 -26.59 -1.93
N GLU A 73 17.42 -26.41 -2.36
CA GLU A 73 18.30 -27.53 -2.66
C GLU A 73 18.83 -28.16 -1.36
N PRO A 74 18.68 -29.47 -1.15
CA PRO A 74 19.11 -30.11 0.08
C PRO A 74 20.64 -30.08 0.21
N PHE A 75 21.13 -29.77 1.40
CA PHE A 75 22.55 -29.73 1.73
C PHE A 75 22.78 -30.08 3.20
N GLY A 76 22.72 -31.37 3.52
CA GLY A 76 23.08 -31.90 4.84
C GLY A 76 22.19 -31.44 6.03
N GLY A 77 21.09 -30.72 5.79
CA GLY A 77 20.13 -30.32 6.83
C GLY A 77 20.60 -29.21 7.78
N ALA A 78 21.69 -28.50 7.47
CA ALA A 78 22.21 -27.43 8.33
C ALA A 78 21.71 -26.03 7.90
N GLU A 79 21.33 -25.20 8.87
CA GLU A 79 20.76 -23.86 8.67
C GLU A 79 21.67 -22.93 7.83
N SER A 80 21.11 -22.42 6.73
CA SER A 80 21.67 -21.43 5.82
C SER A 80 23.07 -21.75 5.28
N THR A 81 23.39 -23.05 5.14
CA THR A 81 24.74 -23.51 4.75
C THR A 81 24.96 -23.66 3.24
N ASN A 82 23.90 -23.59 2.43
CA ASN A 82 24.01 -23.71 0.97
C ASN A 82 23.86 -22.36 0.27
N GLY A 83 22.62 -21.98 -0.07
CA GLY A 83 22.32 -20.68 -0.70
C GLY A 83 22.10 -19.58 0.33
N GLY A 84 21.73 -19.98 1.55
CA GLY A 84 21.27 -19.06 2.58
C GLY A 84 19.83 -18.61 2.34
N ASP A 85 19.28 -17.93 3.33
CA ASP A 85 17.90 -17.45 3.28
C ASP A 85 17.70 -16.42 2.19
N ILE A 86 16.50 -16.37 1.62
CA ILE A 86 16.08 -15.31 0.70
C ILE A 86 15.03 -14.43 1.36
N ILE A 87 15.09 -13.14 1.06
CA ILE A 87 14.14 -12.14 1.55
C ILE A 87 13.56 -11.31 0.41
N THR A 88 12.37 -10.79 0.63
CA THR A 88 11.78 -9.83 -0.29
C THR A 88 12.59 -8.54 -0.33
N LYS A 89 12.74 -7.95 -1.52
CA LYS A 89 13.34 -6.62 -1.69
C LYS A 89 12.46 -5.51 -1.09
N LYS A 90 11.13 -5.68 -1.18
CA LYS A 90 10.14 -4.80 -0.56
C LYS A 90 9.95 -5.14 0.93
N LEU A 91 9.71 -4.10 1.74
CA LEU A 91 9.35 -4.20 3.16
C LEU A 91 7.85 -4.04 3.35
N TYR A 92 7.27 -4.83 4.26
CA TYR A 92 5.84 -4.89 4.54
C TYR A 92 5.55 -4.57 6.01
N ASP A 93 4.40 -3.96 6.30
CA ASP A 93 3.83 -3.74 7.65
C ASP A 93 2.57 -4.59 7.87
N ASP A 94 1.43 -4.08 7.41
CA ASP A 94 0.13 -4.71 7.53
C ASP A 94 -0.13 -5.46 6.24
N PHE A 95 -0.17 -6.78 6.32
CA PHE A 95 -0.25 -7.63 5.15
C PHE A 95 -1.06 -8.89 5.41
N GLU A 96 -1.60 -9.45 4.35
CA GLU A 96 -2.00 -10.84 4.28
C GLU A 96 -1.10 -11.53 3.27
N LEU A 97 -0.38 -12.53 3.76
CA LEU A 97 0.54 -13.37 3.01
C LEU A 97 -0.07 -14.76 2.89
N SER A 98 -0.01 -15.35 1.69
CA SER A 98 -0.40 -16.72 1.42
C SER A 98 0.73 -17.43 0.67
N VAL A 99 1.08 -18.62 1.14
CA VAL A 99 2.19 -19.41 0.60
C VAL A 99 1.77 -20.87 0.51
N ASP A 100 1.81 -21.46 -0.68
CA ASP A 100 1.69 -22.91 -0.80
C ASP A 100 3.08 -23.54 -0.64
N PHE A 101 3.19 -24.52 0.26
CA PHE A 101 4.42 -25.24 0.53
C PHE A 101 4.20 -26.75 0.57
N LYS A 102 5.25 -27.50 0.24
CA LYS A 102 5.28 -28.96 0.33
C LYS A 102 6.59 -29.43 0.95
N LEU A 103 6.48 -30.31 1.94
CA LEU A 103 7.59 -30.87 2.70
C LEU A 103 8.04 -32.22 2.12
N THR A 104 9.34 -32.51 2.22
CA THR A 104 9.87 -33.89 2.20
C THR A 104 9.99 -34.43 3.62
N GLU A 105 10.17 -35.74 3.76
CA GLU A 105 10.34 -36.39 5.07
C GLU A 105 11.53 -35.77 5.83
N GLY A 106 11.30 -35.44 7.10
CA GLY A 106 12.28 -34.82 7.98
C GLY A 106 12.69 -33.40 7.58
N ALA A 107 11.94 -32.70 6.73
CA ALA A 107 12.31 -31.35 6.31
C ALA A 107 12.03 -30.28 7.39
N ASN A 108 12.94 -29.31 7.48
CA ASN A 108 12.83 -28.08 8.25
C ASN A 108 12.98 -26.87 7.33
N SER A 109 12.22 -25.82 7.59
CA SER A 109 12.31 -24.50 6.99
C SER A 109 11.47 -23.52 7.83
N GLY A 110 11.41 -22.27 7.40
CA GLY A 110 10.72 -21.21 8.10
C GLY A 110 10.23 -20.16 7.12
N LEU A 111 9.04 -19.63 7.41
CA LEU A 111 8.51 -18.43 6.77
C LEU A 111 8.58 -17.29 7.79
N LYS A 112 9.57 -16.41 7.64
CA LYS A 112 9.75 -15.28 8.58
C LYS A 112 9.20 -13.98 8.02
N TYR A 113 8.79 -13.10 8.90
CA TYR A 113 8.23 -11.79 8.59
C TYR A 113 8.70 -10.77 9.63
N PHE A 114 8.63 -9.48 9.27
CA PHE A 114 9.32 -8.43 10.01
C PHE A 114 10.82 -8.73 10.16
N VAL A 115 11.46 -9.09 9.04
CA VAL A 115 12.91 -9.35 8.99
C VAL A 115 13.67 -8.09 8.59
N ASP A 116 14.68 -7.74 9.37
CA ASP A 116 15.73 -6.79 9.00
C ASP A 116 17.10 -7.47 9.15
N PRO A 117 17.80 -7.78 8.04
CA PRO A 117 19.14 -8.38 8.10
C PRO A 117 20.18 -7.51 8.81
N ASN A 118 19.92 -6.21 9.00
CA ASN A 118 20.83 -5.28 9.67
C ASN A 118 20.50 -5.10 11.16
N GLN A 119 19.47 -5.77 11.69
CA GLN A 119 19.13 -5.67 13.10
C GLN A 119 20.34 -6.08 13.97
N PRO A 120 20.64 -5.34 15.06
CA PRO A 120 21.68 -5.72 15.99
C PRO A 120 21.41 -7.09 16.60
N ILE A 121 22.40 -7.96 16.51
CA ILE A 121 22.31 -9.38 16.88
C ILE A 121 23.60 -9.84 17.53
N PRO A 122 23.55 -10.79 18.48
CA PRO A 122 24.74 -11.45 18.98
C PRO A 122 25.49 -12.13 17.83
N THR A 123 26.81 -11.90 17.74
CA THR A 123 27.78 -12.22 16.67
C THR A 123 27.45 -13.31 15.64
N ASN A 124 27.69 -13.02 14.34
CA ASN A 124 27.71 -13.93 13.18
C ASN A 124 26.46 -14.82 13.00
N PRO A 125 25.27 -14.26 12.74
CA PRO A 125 24.11 -15.08 12.43
C PRO A 125 24.31 -15.89 11.15
N ARG A 126 23.69 -17.06 11.09
CA ARG A 126 23.53 -17.79 9.81
C ARG A 126 22.24 -17.41 9.08
N SER A 127 21.21 -17.03 9.83
CA SER A 127 19.89 -16.64 9.35
C SER A 127 19.53 -15.22 9.83
N ALA A 128 18.80 -14.46 9.01
CA ALA A 128 18.24 -13.19 9.48
C ALA A 128 17.06 -13.44 10.44
N PHE A 129 16.95 -12.61 11.48
CA PHE A 129 15.92 -12.76 12.50
C PHE A 129 14.64 -12.04 12.12
N GLY A 130 13.51 -12.61 12.55
CA GLY A 130 12.17 -12.09 12.43
C GLY A 130 11.20 -13.04 13.11
N LEU A 131 9.92 -12.67 13.14
CA LEU A 131 8.86 -13.58 13.61
C LEU A 131 8.71 -14.71 12.61
N GLU A 132 8.56 -15.93 13.08
CA GLU A 132 8.68 -17.12 12.24
C GLU A 132 7.44 -18.00 12.34
N TYR A 133 6.77 -18.19 11.20
CA TYR A 133 5.85 -19.28 10.98
C TYR A 133 6.67 -20.52 10.68
N GLN A 134 6.64 -21.48 11.59
CA GLN A 134 7.47 -22.68 11.48
C GLN A 134 6.95 -23.62 10.38
N ILE A 135 7.84 -24.11 9.51
CA ILE A 135 7.54 -25.09 8.46
C ILE A 135 8.36 -26.37 8.73
N LEU A 136 7.73 -27.36 9.36
CA LEU A 136 8.44 -28.53 9.88
C LEU A 136 7.68 -29.84 9.62
N ASP A 137 8.43 -30.92 9.35
CA ASP A 137 7.97 -32.28 9.59
C ASP A 137 7.98 -32.59 11.10
N ASP A 138 6.83 -32.40 11.75
CA ASP A 138 6.64 -32.60 13.19
C ASP A 138 6.96 -34.02 13.69
N ALA A 139 6.82 -35.02 12.81
CA ALA A 139 6.98 -36.42 13.20
C ALA A 139 8.46 -36.82 13.22
N MET A 140 9.21 -36.37 12.21
CA MET A 140 10.57 -36.86 11.95
C MET A 140 11.67 -35.87 12.34
N HIS A 141 11.44 -34.55 12.27
CA HIS A 141 12.52 -33.59 12.52
C HIS A 141 12.79 -33.42 14.02
N PRO A 142 14.05 -33.53 14.49
CA PRO A 142 14.39 -33.44 15.91
C PRO A 142 13.93 -32.16 16.61
N ASP A 143 13.91 -31.03 15.90
CA ASP A 143 13.55 -29.72 16.46
C ASP A 143 12.11 -29.66 17.00
N ALA A 144 11.22 -30.56 16.53
CA ALA A 144 9.86 -30.70 17.06
C ALA A 144 9.81 -31.04 18.56
N LYS A 145 10.93 -31.55 19.12
CA LYS A 145 11.10 -31.95 20.52
C LYS A 145 11.94 -30.97 21.35
N LEU A 146 12.57 -29.97 20.71
CA LEU A 146 13.50 -29.04 21.37
C LEU A 146 12.82 -27.78 21.92
N GLY A 147 11.54 -27.58 21.60
CA GLY A 147 10.73 -26.46 22.09
C GLY A 147 9.98 -26.76 23.39
N THR A 148 9.37 -25.72 23.96
CA THR A 148 8.46 -25.84 25.11
C THR A 148 7.05 -26.07 24.62
N ASN A 149 6.34 -27.07 25.14
CA ASN A 149 4.95 -27.40 24.78
C ASN A 149 4.70 -27.54 23.26
N GLY A 150 5.73 -27.95 22.50
CA GLY A 150 5.64 -28.11 21.05
C GLY A 150 5.68 -26.80 20.26
N ASN A 151 6.16 -25.69 20.83
CA ASN A 151 6.23 -24.37 20.18
C ASN A 151 7.24 -24.24 19.02
N ARG A 152 7.83 -25.35 18.58
CA ARG A 152 8.70 -25.45 17.39
C ARG A 152 8.11 -26.36 16.31
N LYS A 153 6.83 -26.70 16.41
CA LYS A 153 6.12 -27.52 15.44
C LYS A 153 5.47 -26.68 14.34
N LEU A 154 5.12 -27.29 13.21
CA LEU A 154 4.47 -26.67 12.05
C LEU A 154 3.36 -25.68 12.45
N GLY A 155 3.44 -24.44 11.95
CA GLY A 155 2.44 -23.39 12.17
C GLY A 155 2.54 -22.64 13.50
N SER A 156 3.43 -23.06 14.40
CA SER A 156 3.74 -22.31 15.63
C SER A 156 4.36 -20.95 15.28
N LEU A 157 4.25 -19.99 16.19
CA LEU A 157 5.20 -18.88 16.23
C LEU A 157 6.46 -19.42 16.90
N TYR A 158 7.50 -19.68 16.09
CA TYR A 158 8.66 -20.46 16.49
C TYR A 158 9.24 -20.01 17.83
N ASP A 159 9.43 -20.97 18.74
CA ASP A 159 9.99 -20.79 20.10
C ASP A 159 9.20 -19.84 21.02
N LEU A 160 8.00 -19.39 20.59
CA LEU A 160 7.13 -18.50 21.34
C LEU A 160 5.75 -19.13 21.62
N ILE A 161 4.94 -19.37 20.58
CA ILE A 161 3.53 -19.79 20.73
C ILE A 161 3.29 -21.12 19.99
N PRO A 162 2.89 -22.20 20.68
CA PRO A 162 2.61 -23.48 20.04
C PRO A 162 1.33 -23.46 19.20
N ALA A 163 1.41 -24.04 18.00
CA ALA A 163 0.23 -24.40 17.24
C ALA A 163 -0.56 -25.54 17.91
N PRO A 164 -1.89 -25.62 17.70
CA PRO A 164 -2.71 -26.68 18.26
C PRO A 164 -2.29 -28.06 17.73
N VAL A 165 -2.44 -29.09 18.58
CA VAL A 165 -2.04 -30.47 18.27
C VAL A 165 -2.83 -31.02 17.07
N ASN A 166 -4.11 -30.67 16.95
CA ASN A 166 -5.03 -31.11 15.90
C ASN A 166 -5.09 -30.17 14.68
N LYS A 167 -3.98 -29.51 14.35
CA LYS A 167 -3.87 -28.66 13.14
C LYS A 167 -4.09 -29.47 11.86
N PRO A 168 -4.69 -28.89 10.81
CA PRO A 168 -5.08 -29.61 9.59
C PRO A 168 -3.89 -29.80 8.62
N ALA A 169 -2.73 -30.24 9.11
CA ALA A 169 -1.56 -30.49 8.27
C ALA A 169 -1.83 -31.62 7.27
N LYS A 170 -1.40 -31.43 6.03
CA LYS A 170 -1.39 -32.48 5.01
C LYS A 170 -0.18 -33.39 5.18
N SER A 171 -0.29 -34.61 4.68
CA SER A 171 0.78 -35.60 4.74
C SER A 171 2.05 -35.10 4.03
N ILE A 172 3.20 -35.67 4.40
CA ILE A 172 4.45 -35.41 3.67
C ILE A 172 4.26 -35.72 2.17
N GLY A 173 4.76 -34.85 1.31
CA GLY A 173 4.54 -34.93 -0.14
C GLY A 173 3.25 -34.27 -0.65
N GLU A 174 2.35 -33.82 0.23
CA GLU A 174 1.16 -33.05 -0.15
C GLU A 174 1.34 -31.54 0.04
N TRP A 175 0.54 -30.76 -0.70
CA TRP A 175 0.55 -29.31 -0.63
C TRP A 175 -0.23 -28.80 0.57
N ASN A 176 0.41 -27.93 1.35
CA ASN A 176 -0.20 -27.14 2.40
C ASN A 176 -0.24 -25.67 1.97
N THR A 177 -1.18 -24.90 2.52
CA THR A 177 -1.24 -23.44 2.38
C THR A 177 -1.06 -22.81 3.75
N ALA A 178 0.06 -22.11 3.96
CA ALA A 178 0.25 -21.21 5.09
C ALA A 178 -0.35 -19.85 4.75
N LYS A 179 -1.02 -19.23 5.73
CA LYS A 179 -1.43 -17.83 5.64
C LYS A 179 -1.06 -17.09 6.92
N ILE A 180 -0.55 -15.88 6.76
CA ILE A 180 -0.23 -14.95 7.85
C ILE A 180 -1.02 -13.67 7.59
N ILE A 181 -1.80 -13.25 8.58
CA ILE A 181 -2.49 -11.96 8.58
C ILE A 181 -1.82 -11.12 9.66
N SER A 182 -1.24 -9.98 9.29
CA SER A 182 -0.68 -8.99 10.20
C SER A 182 -1.42 -7.67 10.00
N LYS A 183 -2.08 -7.17 11.04
CA LYS A 183 -2.85 -5.93 11.02
C LYS A 183 -2.57 -5.12 12.29
N GLY A 184 -1.75 -4.07 12.16
CA GLY A 184 -1.21 -3.33 13.29
C GLY A 184 -0.31 -4.23 14.14
N THR A 185 -0.68 -4.40 15.41
CA THR A 185 -0.03 -5.33 16.33
C THR A 185 -0.60 -6.74 16.24
N HIS A 186 -1.82 -6.90 15.74
CA HIS A 186 -2.51 -8.19 15.71
C HIS A 186 -1.96 -9.08 14.60
N VAL A 187 -1.59 -10.32 14.94
CA VAL A 187 -1.09 -11.31 13.98
C VAL A 187 -1.81 -12.64 14.14
N GLU A 188 -2.18 -13.25 13.02
CA GLU A 188 -2.76 -14.58 12.94
C GLU A 188 -1.93 -15.50 12.05
N HIS A 189 -1.82 -16.77 12.45
CA HIS A 189 -1.32 -17.85 11.59
C HIS A 189 -2.47 -18.78 11.21
N TRP A 190 -2.50 -19.20 9.95
CA TRP A 190 -3.49 -20.10 9.40
C TRP A 190 -2.81 -21.21 8.60
N LEU A 191 -3.37 -22.42 8.68
CA LEU A 191 -2.96 -23.58 7.89
C LEU A 191 -4.17 -24.20 7.22
N ASN A 192 -4.13 -24.35 5.90
CA ASN A 192 -5.18 -25.01 5.12
C ASN A 192 -6.60 -24.50 5.41
N GLY A 193 -6.73 -23.19 5.63
CA GLY A 193 -8.00 -22.51 5.89
C GLY A 193 -8.46 -22.51 7.35
N VAL A 194 -7.68 -23.07 8.28
CA VAL A 194 -7.98 -23.07 9.73
C VAL A 194 -6.99 -22.18 10.48
N LYS A 195 -7.50 -21.27 11.31
CA LYS A 195 -6.67 -20.44 12.20
C LYS A 195 -6.00 -21.30 13.25
N LEU A 196 -4.70 -21.14 13.41
CA LEU A 196 -3.88 -21.89 14.36
C LEU A 196 -3.63 -21.09 15.63
N ILE A 197 -3.13 -19.86 15.48
CA ILE A 197 -2.80 -18.97 16.58
C ILE A 197 -3.16 -17.53 16.23
N GLU A 198 -3.39 -16.72 17.25
CA GLU A 198 -3.51 -15.27 17.18
C GLU A 198 -2.77 -14.65 18.38
N TYR A 199 -2.18 -13.47 18.19
CA TYR A 199 -1.47 -12.75 19.25
C TYR A 199 -1.28 -11.28 18.93
N GLU A 200 -0.96 -10.47 19.95
CA GLU A 200 -0.63 -9.05 19.81
C GLU A 200 0.87 -8.84 19.93
N ARG A 201 1.51 -8.28 18.91
CA ARG A 201 2.93 -7.92 18.97
C ARG A 201 3.16 -6.80 19.97
N GLY A 202 4.07 -7.03 20.91
CA GLY A 202 4.56 -6.00 21.82
C GLY A 202 3.70 -5.73 23.05
N ASP A 203 2.63 -6.50 23.26
CA ASP A 203 1.94 -6.54 24.55
C ASP A 203 2.78 -7.28 25.62
N ASP A 204 2.31 -7.26 26.87
CA ASP A 204 3.05 -7.87 27.98
C ASP A 204 3.18 -9.39 27.85
N ALA A 205 2.17 -10.05 27.26
CA ALA A 205 2.20 -11.49 27.02
C ALA A 205 3.30 -11.86 26.01
N PHE A 206 3.35 -11.15 24.87
CA PHE A 206 4.37 -11.31 23.85
C PHE A 206 5.77 -11.02 24.41
N ARG A 207 5.94 -9.92 25.15
CA ARG A 207 7.24 -9.57 25.77
C ARG A 207 7.71 -10.64 26.74
N THR A 208 6.79 -11.22 27.51
CA THR A 208 7.09 -12.33 28.42
C THR A 208 7.55 -13.57 27.65
N LEU A 209 6.86 -13.92 26.56
CA LEU A 209 7.26 -15.03 25.70
C LEU A 209 8.66 -14.81 25.11
N VAL A 210 8.96 -13.60 24.62
CA VAL A 210 10.29 -13.26 24.08
C VAL A 210 11.37 -13.40 25.17
N ALA A 211 11.12 -12.90 26.38
CA ALA A 211 12.07 -12.98 27.50
C ALA A 211 12.38 -14.43 27.93
N LEU A 212 11.44 -15.36 27.71
CA LEU A 212 11.59 -16.78 28.02
C LEU A 212 12.14 -17.62 26.85
N SER A 213 12.28 -17.03 25.65
CA SER A 213 12.69 -17.71 24.42
C SER A 213 14.18 -17.58 24.12
N LYS A 214 14.62 -18.23 23.03
CA LYS A 214 15.96 -18.03 22.45
C LYS A 214 16.23 -16.59 21.99
N TYR A 215 15.18 -15.76 21.84
CA TYR A 215 15.28 -14.39 21.33
C TYR A 215 15.45 -13.33 22.42
N LYS A 216 15.54 -13.71 23.70
CA LYS A 216 15.61 -12.79 24.85
C LYS A 216 16.73 -11.74 24.76
N ASP A 217 17.83 -12.05 24.07
CA ASP A 217 19.00 -11.18 23.94
C ASP A 217 18.99 -10.35 22.64
N ILE A 218 17.90 -10.41 21.85
CA ILE A 218 17.75 -9.64 20.61
C ILE A 218 16.93 -8.37 20.91
N PRO A 219 17.52 -7.17 20.81
CA PRO A 219 16.83 -5.93 21.09
C PRO A 219 15.61 -5.75 20.16
N ASN A 220 14.45 -5.45 20.75
CA ASN A 220 13.20 -5.19 20.03
C ASN A 220 12.75 -6.34 19.10
N PHE A 221 13.08 -7.60 19.43
CA PHE A 221 12.65 -8.76 18.64
C PHE A 221 11.14 -8.75 18.38
N GLY A 222 10.76 -8.85 17.10
CA GLY A 222 9.36 -8.85 16.64
C GLY A 222 8.64 -7.50 16.69
N LEU A 223 9.31 -6.43 17.14
CA LEU A 223 8.70 -5.10 17.31
C LEU A 223 9.00 -4.11 16.17
N ILE A 224 9.79 -4.51 15.16
CA ILE A 224 10.00 -3.64 14.01
C ILE A 224 8.69 -3.42 13.26
N THR A 225 8.45 -2.19 12.82
CA THR A 225 7.16 -1.81 12.22
C THR A 225 7.02 -2.27 10.78
N ARG A 226 8.14 -2.46 10.07
CA ARG A 226 8.19 -2.94 8.69
C ARG A 226 9.41 -3.85 8.51
N GLY A 227 9.28 -4.89 7.70
CA GLY A 227 10.40 -5.77 7.38
C GLY A 227 10.13 -6.63 6.15
N SER A 228 11.15 -7.35 5.71
CA SER A 228 11.02 -8.29 4.60
C SER A 228 10.26 -9.56 5.02
N ILE A 229 9.69 -10.25 4.03
CA ILE A 229 9.31 -11.66 4.15
C ILE A 229 10.53 -12.50 3.80
N LEU A 230 10.77 -13.59 4.53
CA LEU A 230 11.92 -14.48 4.37
C LEU A 230 11.46 -15.92 4.17
N LEU A 231 12.08 -16.62 3.21
CA LEU A 231 12.04 -18.08 3.12
C LEU A 231 13.40 -18.65 3.53
N GLN A 232 13.37 -19.56 4.50
CA GLN A 232 14.59 -20.08 5.10
C GLN A 232 15.16 -21.26 4.32
N ASP A 233 16.49 -21.23 4.11
CA ASP A 233 17.26 -22.40 3.70
C ASP A 233 17.72 -23.13 4.98
N HIS A 234 17.15 -24.30 5.26
CA HIS A 234 17.62 -25.16 6.37
C HIS A 234 18.25 -26.47 5.86
N GLY A 235 18.73 -26.48 4.62
CA GLY A 235 19.42 -27.65 4.04
C GLY A 235 18.52 -28.87 3.79
N ASN A 236 17.20 -28.75 3.95
CA ASN A 236 16.21 -29.74 3.56
C ASN A 236 15.43 -29.28 2.34
N ARG A 237 14.95 -30.24 1.53
CA ARG A 237 14.17 -29.92 0.34
C ARG A 237 12.75 -29.51 0.73
N VAL A 238 12.39 -28.27 0.40
CA VAL A 238 11.03 -27.73 0.52
C VAL A 238 10.65 -27.09 -0.82
N PHE A 239 9.39 -27.27 -1.22
CA PHE A 239 8.87 -26.71 -2.46
C PHE A 239 7.86 -25.60 -2.14
N TYR A 240 7.93 -24.50 -2.88
CA TYR A 240 7.04 -23.35 -2.77
C TYR A 240 6.41 -22.99 -4.11
N LYS A 241 5.15 -22.53 -4.06
CA LYS A 241 4.43 -21.89 -5.17
C LYS A 241 3.34 -20.98 -4.64
N ASN A 242 2.64 -20.27 -5.52
CA ASN A 242 1.51 -19.40 -5.17
C ASN A 242 1.83 -18.40 -4.04
N ILE A 243 3.08 -17.92 -4.01
CA ILE A 243 3.54 -16.98 -2.98
C ILE A 243 2.99 -15.62 -3.34
N LYS A 244 2.01 -15.14 -2.58
CA LYS A 244 1.31 -13.89 -2.84
C LYS A 244 1.08 -13.11 -1.57
N ILE A 245 1.07 -11.79 -1.70
CA ILE A 245 0.88 -10.87 -0.58
C ILE A 245 -0.04 -9.72 -1.01
N ARG A 246 -0.93 -9.31 -0.11
CA ARG A 246 -1.65 -8.03 -0.21
C ARG A 246 -1.35 -7.21 1.03
N GLU A 247 -1.16 -5.91 0.87
CA GLU A 247 -1.06 -4.99 2.00
C GLU A 247 -2.48 -4.70 2.51
N LEU A 248 -2.72 -4.91 3.80
CA LEU A 248 -4.05 -4.77 4.43
C LEU A 248 -4.32 -3.35 4.88
N ASN A 249 -3.29 -2.67 5.36
CA ASN A 249 -3.29 -1.25 5.60
C ASN A 249 -1.91 -0.73 5.15
N PRO A 250 -1.70 -0.37 3.88
CA PRO A 250 -0.63 0.61 3.63
C PRO A 250 -0.97 1.79 4.55
N LYS A 251 -0.17 2.04 5.60
CA LYS A 251 -0.53 2.91 6.75
C LYS A 251 -1.49 4.04 6.37
N SER A 252 -2.68 4.03 6.96
CA SER A 252 -3.62 5.17 7.00
C SER A 252 -3.78 5.94 5.68
N ILE A 253 -3.85 5.23 4.56
CA ILE A 253 -4.20 5.82 3.28
C ILE A 253 -5.71 6.14 3.31
N GLY A 254 -6.03 7.32 3.83
CA GLY A 254 -7.34 7.95 3.69
C GLY A 254 -8.25 8.04 4.92
N THR A 255 -7.79 7.75 6.14
CA THR A 255 -8.62 7.96 7.37
C THR A 255 -8.16 9.12 8.25
N ASN A 256 -6.87 9.48 8.20
CA ASN A 256 -6.35 10.72 8.77
C ASN A 256 -5.98 11.67 7.60
N PRO A 257 -6.64 12.82 7.46
CA PRO A 257 -6.31 13.76 6.39
C PRO A 257 -4.87 14.26 6.50
N GLY A 258 -4.22 14.37 5.35
CA GLY A 258 -2.97 15.10 5.22
C GLY A 258 -3.21 16.59 4.97
N VAL A 259 -2.12 17.32 4.76
CA VAL A 259 -2.17 18.70 4.27
C VAL A 259 -1.18 18.86 3.12
N VAL A 260 -1.58 19.60 2.09
CA VAL A 260 -0.63 20.03 1.07
C VAL A 260 0.10 21.27 1.56
N SER A 261 1.43 21.29 1.43
CA SER A 261 2.29 22.35 1.96
C SER A 261 1.95 23.73 1.39
N TYR A 262 1.29 23.80 0.22
CA TYR A 262 0.80 25.05 -0.36
C TYR A 262 -0.15 25.82 0.58
N THR A 263 -0.92 25.09 1.42
CA THR A 263 -1.76 25.65 2.49
C THR A 263 -0.97 26.57 3.42
N TYR A 264 0.24 26.14 3.80
CA TYR A 264 1.14 26.88 4.68
C TYR A 264 2.35 27.45 3.93
N ARG A 265 2.24 27.71 2.62
CA ARG A 265 3.38 28.13 1.76
C ARG A 265 4.17 29.31 2.33
N ASN A 266 3.47 30.28 2.90
CA ASN A 266 4.07 31.47 3.50
C ASN A 266 4.82 31.16 4.82
N ASP A 267 4.34 30.17 5.58
CA ASP A 267 4.99 29.74 6.82
C ASP A 267 6.18 28.81 6.50
N PHE A 268 6.02 27.87 5.55
CA PHE A 268 7.11 27.01 5.07
C PHE A 268 8.27 27.82 4.47
N ALA A 269 7.97 28.87 3.69
CA ALA A 269 9.00 29.75 3.13
C ALA A 269 9.79 30.52 4.21
N LYS A 270 9.23 30.69 5.42
CA LYS A 270 9.89 31.34 6.55
C LYS A 270 10.65 30.34 7.42
N ASP A 271 9.98 29.27 7.84
CA ASP A 271 10.52 28.30 8.79
C ASP A 271 9.85 26.93 8.62
N VAL A 272 10.52 26.03 7.89
CA VAL A 272 10.04 24.66 7.66
C VAL A 272 9.89 23.87 8.98
N PRO A 273 10.90 23.77 9.87
CA PRO A 273 10.75 23.08 11.16
C PRO A 273 9.55 23.56 12.00
N ALA A 274 9.36 24.88 12.15
CA ALA A 274 8.26 25.44 12.94
C ALA A 274 6.90 25.15 12.30
N THR A 275 6.82 25.21 10.97
CA THR A 275 5.59 24.89 10.23
C THR A 275 5.22 23.41 10.39
N LEU A 276 6.19 22.50 10.29
CA LEU A 276 5.96 21.08 10.53
C LEU A 276 5.52 20.80 11.98
N ASN A 277 6.10 21.50 12.96
CA ASN A 277 5.66 21.41 14.36
C ASN A 277 4.20 21.86 14.54
N HIS A 278 3.81 22.94 13.86
CA HIS A 278 2.42 23.41 13.87
C HIS A 278 1.47 22.37 13.26
N ILE A 279 1.79 21.85 12.07
CA ILE A 279 0.98 20.81 11.41
C ILE A 279 0.84 19.57 12.30
N LYS A 280 1.95 19.11 12.91
CA LYS A 280 1.93 17.99 13.86
C LYS A 280 1.06 18.26 15.09
N SER A 281 1.04 19.50 15.60
CA SER A 281 0.20 19.88 16.75
C SER A 281 -1.29 19.75 16.47
N LEU A 282 -1.72 19.81 15.20
CA LEU A 282 -3.09 19.54 14.76
C LEU A 282 -3.41 18.03 14.66
N GLY A 283 -2.43 17.16 14.93
CA GLY A 283 -2.54 15.72 14.76
C GLY A 283 -2.49 15.27 13.28
N ILE A 284 -1.93 16.11 12.39
CA ILE A 284 -1.65 15.75 11.01
C ILE A 284 -0.23 15.20 10.94
N ASN A 285 -0.07 14.01 10.36
CA ASN A 285 1.22 13.34 10.20
C ASN A 285 1.59 13.05 8.74
N THR A 286 0.72 13.42 7.79
CA THR A 286 0.92 13.21 6.36
C THR A 286 0.99 14.57 5.66
N VAL A 287 2.04 14.79 4.88
CA VAL A 287 2.24 16.01 4.11
C VAL A 287 2.39 15.67 2.63
N GLU A 288 1.77 16.47 1.77
CA GLU A 288 2.17 16.58 0.37
C GLU A 288 3.00 17.85 0.20
N PHE A 289 4.24 17.72 -0.27
CA PHE A 289 5.08 18.88 -0.52
C PHE A 289 4.87 19.43 -1.92
N SER A 290 4.76 20.74 -2.07
CA SER A 290 4.56 21.41 -3.37
C SER A 290 5.89 21.83 -4.01
N ASN A 291 6.97 21.81 -3.23
CA ASN A 291 8.38 21.95 -3.61
C ASN A 291 9.24 21.63 -2.37
N LEU A 292 10.55 21.86 -2.42
CA LEU A 292 11.48 21.59 -1.31
C LEU A 292 11.73 22.78 -0.36
N PHE A 293 11.11 23.95 -0.59
CA PHE A 293 11.25 25.14 0.25
C PHE A 293 12.70 25.54 0.57
N GLY A 294 13.58 25.48 -0.44
CA GLY A 294 15.00 25.83 -0.31
C GLY A 294 15.85 24.81 0.45
N LYS A 295 15.29 23.64 0.80
CA LYS A 295 16.00 22.50 1.38
C LYS A 295 16.30 21.44 0.32
N THR A 296 17.16 20.50 0.68
CA THR A 296 17.30 19.22 -0.03
C THR A 296 16.20 18.24 0.39
N ALA A 297 15.95 17.23 -0.45
CA ALA A 297 14.99 16.17 -0.13
C ALA A 297 15.39 15.38 1.15
N GLN A 298 16.69 15.20 1.39
CA GLN A 298 17.18 14.51 2.59
C GLN A 298 16.92 15.32 3.86
N GLU A 299 17.20 16.63 3.85
CA GLU A 299 16.92 17.49 5.01
C GLU A 299 15.42 17.52 5.34
N LEU A 300 14.54 17.56 4.33
CA LEU A 300 13.10 17.44 4.56
C LEU A 300 12.70 16.08 5.11
N ARG A 301 13.32 15.00 4.61
CA ARG A 301 13.07 13.65 5.12
C ARG A 301 13.46 13.54 6.59
N ASP A 302 14.63 14.05 6.98
CA ASP A 302 15.10 14.03 8.36
C ASP A 302 14.15 14.80 9.28
N LEU A 303 13.70 15.99 8.85
CA LEU A 303 12.71 16.79 9.60
C LEU A 303 11.38 16.07 9.77
N LEU A 304 10.93 15.30 8.77
CA LEU A 304 9.73 14.48 8.89
C LEU A 304 9.94 13.31 9.87
N ASP A 305 11.07 12.61 9.78
CA ASP A 305 11.40 11.45 10.62
C ASP A 305 11.50 11.83 12.11
N GLU A 306 12.16 12.94 12.43
CA GLU A 306 12.20 13.53 13.78
C GLU A 306 10.80 13.71 14.39
N ARG A 307 9.81 13.94 13.53
CA ARG A 307 8.44 14.25 13.90
C ARG A 307 7.52 13.06 13.75
N GLY A 308 7.98 11.91 13.24
CA GLY A 308 7.12 10.77 12.91
C GLY A 308 6.07 11.13 11.86
N MET A 309 6.40 12.06 10.97
CA MET A 309 5.56 12.48 9.84
C MET A 309 6.04 11.79 8.55
N VAL A 310 5.18 11.76 7.53
CA VAL A 310 5.48 11.14 6.23
C VAL A 310 5.15 12.09 5.09
N CYS A 311 5.95 12.03 4.03
CA CYS A 311 5.60 12.60 2.72
C CYS A 311 5.01 11.49 1.86
N THR A 312 3.85 11.71 1.24
CA THR A 312 3.21 10.69 0.38
C THR A 312 3.14 11.12 -1.08
N SER A 313 3.17 12.42 -1.35
CA SER A 313 3.19 12.99 -2.69
C SER A 313 4.13 14.20 -2.76
N TYR A 314 4.82 14.35 -3.89
CA TYR A 314 5.76 15.43 -4.17
C TYR A 314 5.38 16.17 -5.44
N GLY A 315 4.96 17.42 -5.27
CA GLY A 315 4.60 18.37 -6.32
C GLY A 315 5.83 19.00 -6.97
N VAL A 316 5.81 19.09 -8.29
CA VAL A 316 6.85 19.73 -9.11
C VAL A 316 6.24 20.59 -10.21
N SER A 317 7.07 21.45 -10.81
CA SER A 317 6.66 22.18 -12.02
C SER A 317 6.58 21.22 -13.22
N TYR A 318 5.74 21.57 -14.21
CA TYR A 318 5.71 20.84 -15.49
C TYR A 318 7.11 20.77 -16.13
N GLY A 319 7.85 21.88 -16.07
CA GLY A 319 9.21 21.95 -16.61
C GLY A 319 10.18 21.00 -15.92
N ASP A 320 10.16 20.90 -14.59
CA ASP A 320 11.02 19.96 -13.86
C ASP A 320 10.60 18.50 -14.10
N LEU A 321 9.29 18.22 -14.18
CA LEU A 321 8.82 16.88 -14.53
C LEU A 321 9.41 16.42 -15.86
N MET A 322 9.46 17.29 -16.87
CA MET A 322 9.90 16.92 -18.21
C MET A 322 11.41 16.98 -18.40
N ASN A 323 12.08 17.94 -17.77
CA ASN A 323 13.50 18.19 -17.99
C ASN A 323 14.41 17.57 -16.93
N LYS A 324 13.84 17.23 -15.76
CA LYS A 324 14.58 16.70 -14.59
C LYS A 324 13.89 15.49 -13.99
N THR A 325 13.19 14.67 -14.78
CA THR A 325 12.38 13.53 -14.29
C THR A 325 13.17 12.61 -13.34
N ILE A 326 14.44 12.35 -13.65
CA ILE A 326 15.32 11.49 -12.84
C ILE A 326 15.61 12.12 -11.47
N GLU A 327 15.90 13.42 -11.43
CA GLU A 327 16.12 14.16 -10.18
C GLU A 327 14.83 14.20 -9.35
N VAL A 328 13.69 14.47 -10.01
CA VAL A 328 12.37 14.44 -9.38
C VAL A 328 12.09 13.07 -8.75
N GLY A 329 12.36 11.97 -9.47
CA GLY A 329 12.21 10.61 -8.97
C GLY A 329 13.09 10.31 -7.75
N ASN A 330 14.35 10.73 -7.79
CA ASN A 330 15.28 10.59 -6.66
C ASN A 330 14.81 11.39 -5.43
N ASN A 331 14.39 12.64 -5.63
CA ASN A 331 13.88 13.50 -4.55
C ASN A 331 12.61 12.92 -3.92
N ALA A 332 11.65 12.47 -4.74
CA ALA A 332 10.42 11.83 -4.28
C ALA A 332 10.70 10.57 -3.46
N ARG A 333 11.61 9.69 -3.94
CA ARG A 333 12.02 8.50 -3.19
C ARG A 333 12.69 8.84 -1.86
N THR A 334 13.55 9.86 -1.84
CA THR A 334 14.24 10.32 -0.63
C THR A 334 13.24 10.81 0.41
N LEU A 335 12.25 11.60 -0.02
CA LEU A 335 11.14 12.04 0.83
C LEU A 335 10.27 10.88 1.34
N GLY A 336 10.31 9.72 0.69
CA GLY A 336 9.43 8.58 0.97
C GLY A 336 8.08 8.64 0.26
N ALA A 337 7.92 9.54 -0.73
CA ALA A 337 6.69 9.70 -1.48
C ALA A 337 6.40 8.47 -2.36
N SER A 338 5.11 8.22 -2.58
CA SER A 338 4.62 7.23 -3.56
C SER A 338 4.15 7.90 -4.86
N TYR A 339 3.93 9.21 -4.81
CA TYR A 339 3.39 9.99 -5.90
C TYR A 339 4.27 11.19 -6.25
N VAL A 340 4.28 11.52 -7.54
CA VAL A 340 4.79 12.80 -8.05
C VAL A 340 3.63 13.50 -8.72
N ARG A 341 3.46 14.79 -8.47
CA ARG A 341 2.29 15.54 -8.93
C ARG A 341 2.67 16.81 -9.69
N VAL A 342 1.91 17.13 -10.74
CA VAL A 342 1.95 18.42 -11.44
C VAL A 342 0.58 19.06 -11.37
N ALA A 343 0.55 20.34 -11.02
CA ALA A 343 -0.65 21.17 -10.86
C ALA A 343 -1.03 21.95 -12.11
N TRP A 344 -0.06 22.35 -12.93
CA TRP A 344 -0.31 23.32 -14.00
C TRP A 344 0.31 22.87 -15.31
N ILE A 345 -0.49 22.91 -16.38
CA ILE A 345 -0.04 22.71 -17.75
C ILE A 345 0.22 24.09 -18.36
N PRO A 346 1.43 24.36 -18.87
CA PRO A 346 1.71 25.60 -19.60
C PRO A 346 0.81 25.71 -20.83
N HIS A 347 0.11 26.84 -20.96
CA HIS A 347 -0.71 27.18 -22.11
C HIS A 347 -0.65 28.69 -22.36
N GLY A 348 -0.94 29.11 -23.60
CA GLY A 348 -0.82 30.52 -24.01
C GLY A 348 -2.09 31.34 -23.74
N ASP A 349 -2.06 32.60 -24.16
CA ASP A 349 -3.15 33.57 -23.97
C ASP A 349 -4.49 33.17 -24.64
N LYS A 350 -4.45 32.17 -25.54
CA LYS A 350 -5.65 31.60 -26.18
C LYS A 350 -6.40 30.62 -25.27
N GLY A 351 -5.90 30.39 -24.05
CA GLY A 351 -6.38 29.35 -23.16
C GLY A 351 -5.84 27.97 -23.56
N PHE A 352 -6.26 26.95 -22.81
CA PHE A 352 -5.86 25.57 -23.03
C PHE A 352 -6.47 25.01 -24.32
N THR A 353 -5.63 24.54 -25.24
CA THR A 353 -6.09 24.03 -26.54
C THR A 353 -5.95 22.50 -26.67
N ILE A 354 -6.44 21.97 -27.79
CA ILE A 354 -6.25 20.55 -28.10
C ILE A 354 -4.78 20.22 -28.39
N GLU A 355 -4.00 21.15 -28.93
CA GLU A 355 -2.56 21.00 -29.13
C GLU A 355 -1.84 20.86 -27.79
N ASP A 356 -2.20 21.70 -26.81
CA ASP A 356 -1.69 21.61 -25.45
C ASP A 356 -2.07 20.27 -24.81
N ALA A 357 -3.32 19.81 -24.97
CA ALA A 357 -3.78 18.54 -24.44
C ALA A 357 -3.07 17.33 -25.07
N LYS A 358 -2.87 17.32 -26.40
CA LYS A 358 -2.10 16.27 -27.11
C LYS A 358 -0.66 16.20 -26.61
N LYS A 359 0.01 17.35 -26.54
CA LYS A 359 1.37 17.43 -26.02
C LYS A 359 1.45 16.96 -24.57
N THR A 360 0.49 17.35 -23.74
CA THR A 360 0.39 16.93 -22.35
C THR A 360 0.27 15.42 -22.22
N VAL A 361 -0.56 14.77 -23.04
CA VAL A 361 -0.70 13.31 -23.04
C VAL A 361 0.63 12.62 -23.33
N GLU A 362 1.36 13.06 -24.35
CA GLU A 362 2.66 12.51 -24.71
C GLU A 362 3.68 12.69 -23.57
N ASP A 363 3.77 13.91 -23.04
CA ASP A 363 4.68 14.29 -21.97
C ASP A 363 4.41 13.50 -20.69
N PHE A 364 3.15 13.44 -20.25
CA PHE A 364 2.76 12.73 -19.03
C PHE A 364 2.93 11.22 -19.15
N ASN A 365 2.62 10.63 -20.30
CA ASN A 365 2.87 9.21 -20.53
C ASN A 365 4.38 8.89 -20.46
N LYS A 366 5.22 9.74 -21.05
CA LYS A 366 6.68 9.59 -21.02
C LYS A 366 7.22 9.72 -19.60
N ALA A 367 6.89 10.80 -18.90
CA ALA A 367 7.39 11.05 -17.55
C ALA A 367 6.84 10.03 -16.54
N GLY A 368 5.55 9.71 -16.61
CA GLY A 368 4.90 8.72 -15.76
C GLY A 368 5.52 7.32 -15.93
N LYS A 369 5.86 6.92 -17.16
CA LYS A 369 6.56 5.65 -17.42
C LYS A 369 7.93 5.61 -16.73
N ILE A 370 8.73 6.66 -16.89
CA ILE A 370 10.06 6.77 -16.24
C ILE A 370 9.92 6.69 -14.72
N LEU A 371 8.99 7.48 -14.14
CA LEU A 371 8.74 7.49 -12.70
C LEU A 371 8.30 6.11 -12.18
N LYS A 372 7.49 5.38 -12.95
CA LYS A 372 7.02 4.04 -12.60
C LYS A 372 8.13 2.99 -12.66
N GLU A 373 8.81 2.89 -13.80
CA GLU A 373 9.76 1.81 -14.07
C GLU A 373 11.06 1.97 -13.26
N GLU A 374 11.58 3.19 -13.15
CA GLU A 374 12.89 3.43 -12.51
C GLU A 374 12.76 3.66 -11.00
N PHE A 375 11.65 4.24 -10.56
CA PHE A 375 11.49 4.69 -9.16
C PHE A 375 10.36 4.02 -8.40
N GLY A 376 9.49 3.27 -9.08
CA GLY A 376 8.29 2.68 -8.46
C GLY A 376 7.24 3.73 -8.05
N LEU A 377 7.30 4.94 -8.60
CA LEU A 377 6.42 6.05 -8.29
C LEU A 377 5.22 6.09 -9.24
N THR A 378 4.12 6.71 -8.80
CA THR A 378 2.95 6.96 -9.67
C THR A 378 2.84 8.45 -9.96
N PHE A 379 2.79 8.84 -11.23
CA PHE A 379 2.56 10.22 -11.61
C PHE A 379 1.08 10.59 -11.52
N CYS A 380 0.77 11.76 -10.95
CA CYS A 380 -0.57 12.31 -10.83
C CYS A 380 -0.67 13.71 -11.45
N TYR A 381 -1.73 13.96 -12.22
CA TYR A 381 -2.10 15.30 -12.66
C TYR A 381 -3.22 15.89 -11.80
N HIS A 382 -3.03 17.12 -11.33
CA HIS A 382 -3.96 17.90 -10.52
C HIS A 382 -4.68 18.95 -11.38
N ASN A 383 -6.01 18.92 -11.40
CA ASN A 383 -6.83 19.79 -12.25
C ASN A 383 -6.90 21.24 -11.74
N HIS A 384 -7.01 22.20 -12.65
CA HIS A 384 -7.15 23.63 -12.31
C HIS A 384 -8.39 24.33 -12.90
N GLY A 385 -9.18 23.68 -13.76
CA GLY A 385 -10.47 24.21 -14.21
C GLY A 385 -10.52 24.47 -15.71
N TYR A 386 -9.44 24.97 -16.31
CA TYR A 386 -9.36 25.26 -17.75
C TYR A 386 -9.55 24.01 -18.62
N GLU A 387 -9.22 22.84 -18.09
CA GLU A 387 -9.37 21.56 -18.77
C GLU A 387 -10.84 21.18 -18.96
N PHE A 388 -11.75 21.71 -18.14
CA PHE A 388 -13.18 21.42 -18.26
C PHE A 388 -13.86 22.24 -19.35
N ALA A 389 -13.13 23.10 -20.08
CA ALA A 389 -13.67 23.76 -21.26
C ALA A 389 -14.09 22.72 -22.32
N LYS A 390 -15.17 23.02 -23.04
CA LYS A 390 -15.80 22.10 -23.98
C LYS A 390 -14.86 21.73 -25.13
N TYR A 391 -14.76 20.44 -25.43
CA TYR A 391 -14.06 19.89 -26.58
C TYR A 391 -14.79 18.66 -27.13
N GLY A 392 -15.25 18.74 -28.38
CA GLY A 392 -16.09 17.70 -28.99
C GLY A 392 -17.39 17.46 -28.20
N ASP A 393 -17.66 16.19 -27.89
CA ASP A 393 -18.81 15.75 -27.08
C ASP A 393 -18.54 15.80 -25.56
N GLY A 394 -17.35 16.24 -25.14
CA GLY A 394 -16.95 16.35 -23.74
C GLY A 394 -16.11 17.60 -23.48
N THR A 395 -15.01 17.42 -22.76
CA THR A 395 -14.08 18.46 -22.31
C THR A 395 -12.64 18.08 -22.65
N TYR A 396 -11.70 19.02 -22.55
CA TYR A 396 -10.27 18.67 -22.64
C TYR A 396 -9.85 17.72 -21.50
N TYR A 397 -10.48 17.80 -20.33
CA TYR A 397 -10.27 16.89 -19.22
C TYR A 397 -10.66 15.45 -19.57
N ASP A 398 -11.81 15.28 -20.25
CA ASP A 398 -12.23 13.96 -20.76
C ASP A 398 -11.22 13.42 -21.77
N TYR A 399 -10.64 14.29 -22.61
CA TYR A 399 -9.58 13.92 -23.55
C TYR A 399 -8.31 13.45 -22.82
N LEU A 400 -7.83 14.18 -21.81
CA LEU A 400 -6.67 13.77 -21.01
C LEU A 400 -6.92 12.44 -20.31
N MET A 401 -8.10 12.27 -19.70
CA MET A 401 -8.52 11.01 -19.08
C MET A 401 -8.50 9.85 -20.08
N ALA A 402 -9.02 10.04 -21.30
CA ALA A 402 -9.10 8.97 -22.28
C ALA A 402 -7.74 8.57 -22.89
N ASN A 403 -6.81 9.52 -23.02
CA ASN A 403 -5.60 9.32 -23.85
C ASN A 403 -4.31 9.15 -23.03
N THR A 404 -4.32 9.44 -21.73
CA THR A 404 -3.21 9.09 -20.84
C THR A 404 -3.25 7.61 -20.45
N ASN A 405 -2.09 6.96 -20.40
CA ASN A 405 -1.96 5.55 -20.06
C ASN A 405 -2.23 5.35 -18.55
N PRO A 406 -3.26 4.58 -18.17
CA PRO A 406 -3.63 4.38 -16.76
C PRO A 406 -2.60 3.61 -15.92
N GLU A 407 -1.61 2.94 -16.54
CA GLU A 407 -0.50 2.32 -15.84
C GLU A 407 0.52 3.35 -15.33
N TYR A 408 0.68 4.46 -16.06
CA TYR A 408 1.72 5.46 -15.85
C TYR A 408 1.18 6.78 -15.29
N VAL A 409 -0.08 7.10 -15.58
CA VAL A 409 -0.69 8.39 -15.27
C VAL A 409 -2.01 8.21 -14.52
N SER A 410 -2.01 8.72 -13.29
CA SER A 410 -3.19 8.89 -12.45
C SER A 410 -3.52 10.38 -12.28
N PHE A 411 -4.55 10.70 -11.51
CA PHE A 411 -5.02 12.06 -11.29
C PHE A 411 -5.20 12.36 -9.80
N GLU A 412 -5.00 13.62 -9.47
CA GLU A 412 -5.39 14.25 -8.21
C GLU A 412 -6.61 15.13 -8.48
N LEU A 413 -7.71 14.88 -7.76
CA LEU A 413 -8.92 15.68 -7.90
C LEU A 413 -8.89 16.84 -6.91
N ASP A 414 -8.84 18.06 -7.43
CA ASP A 414 -9.11 19.26 -6.65
C ASP A 414 -10.58 19.63 -6.75
N LEU A 415 -11.22 19.67 -5.58
CA LEU A 415 -12.66 19.87 -5.47
C LEU A 415 -13.07 21.27 -5.91
N LEU A 416 -12.34 22.29 -5.48
CA LEU A 416 -12.66 23.67 -5.83
C LEU A 416 -12.46 23.87 -7.32
N TRP A 417 -11.33 23.43 -7.87
CA TRP A 417 -11.02 23.64 -9.28
C TRP A 417 -11.84 22.77 -10.23
N ALA A 418 -12.40 21.65 -9.78
CA ALA A 418 -13.42 20.93 -10.54
C ALA A 418 -14.78 21.64 -10.48
N PHE A 419 -15.16 22.13 -9.30
CA PHE A 419 -16.45 22.78 -9.10
C PHE A 419 -16.54 24.17 -9.73
N HIS A 420 -15.45 24.94 -9.73
CA HIS A 420 -15.39 26.32 -10.23
C HIS A 420 -15.91 26.47 -11.67
N PRO A 421 -15.46 25.68 -12.67
CA PRO A 421 -16.03 25.74 -14.02
C PRO A 421 -17.41 25.09 -14.17
N GLY A 422 -18.01 24.58 -13.08
CA GLY A 422 -19.33 23.96 -13.07
C GLY A 422 -19.35 22.43 -13.18
N ALA A 423 -18.21 21.74 -13.11
CA ALA A 423 -18.21 20.28 -13.07
C ALA A 423 -18.66 19.77 -11.69
N ASN A 424 -19.25 18.57 -11.64
CA ASN A 424 -19.66 17.93 -10.40
C ASN A 424 -18.57 16.94 -9.93
N PRO A 425 -17.83 17.22 -8.84
CA PRO A 425 -16.75 16.34 -8.37
C PRO A 425 -17.23 14.92 -8.05
N THR A 426 -18.45 14.77 -7.54
CA THR A 426 -19.04 13.46 -7.23
C THR A 426 -19.27 12.64 -8.50
N GLU A 427 -19.73 13.26 -9.58
CA GLU A 427 -19.91 12.58 -10.87
C GLU A 427 -18.57 12.25 -11.52
N LEU A 428 -17.57 13.13 -11.42
CA LEU A 428 -16.22 12.85 -11.88
C LEU A 428 -15.64 11.62 -11.16
N LEU A 429 -15.79 11.53 -9.84
CA LEU A 429 -15.35 10.38 -9.05
C LEU A 429 -16.05 9.09 -9.47
N ARG A 430 -17.36 9.13 -9.76
CA ARG A 430 -18.09 7.96 -10.27
C ARG A 430 -17.67 7.57 -11.68
N LYS A 431 -17.41 8.56 -12.55
CA LYS A 431 -17.05 8.36 -13.95
C LYS A 431 -15.63 7.82 -14.11
N TYR A 432 -14.67 8.37 -13.36
CA TYR A 432 -13.25 8.08 -13.53
C TYR A 432 -12.62 7.28 -12.40
N GLY A 433 -13.29 7.12 -11.26
CA GLY A 433 -13.04 6.13 -10.21
C GLY A 433 -11.57 5.79 -9.95
N SER A 434 -11.09 4.74 -10.60
CA SER A 434 -9.75 4.18 -10.45
C SER A 434 -8.61 5.04 -10.99
N ARG A 435 -8.92 6.07 -11.81
CA ARG A 435 -7.94 7.04 -12.33
C ARG A 435 -7.51 8.05 -11.29
N TYR A 436 -8.32 8.30 -10.26
CA TYR A 436 -7.95 9.18 -9.17
C TYR A 436 -7.18 8.42 -8.09
N ARG A 437 -6.12 9.04 -7.57
CA ARG A 437 -5.32 8.53 -6.45
C ARG A 437 -5.22 9.53 -5.31
N LEU A 438 -5.33 10.82 -5.58
CA LEU A 438 -5.16 11.86 -4.58
C LEU A 438 -6.32 12.87 -4.68
N MET A 439 -6.58 13.58 -3.59
CA MET A 439 -7.60 14.63 -3.55
C MET A 439 -7.10 15.84 -2.77
N HIS A 440 -7.28 17.01 -3.35
CA HIS A 440 -7.26 18.28 -2.62
C HIS A 440 -8.67 18.62 -2.19
N ALA A 441 -8.91 18.47 -0.88
CA ALA A 441 -10.15 18.84 -0.25
C ALA A 441 -10.13 20.35 0.00
N LYS A 442 -10.79 21.08 -0.92
CA LYS A 442 -11.06 22.52 -0.88
C LYS A 442 -12.56 22.75 -0.89
N ASP A 443 -13.00 23.91 -0.40
CA ASP A 443 -14.39 24.35 -0.50
C ASP A 443 -14.46 25.80 -0.97
N LEU A 444 -15.51 26.13 -1.70
CA LEU A 444 -15.68 27.40 -2.36
C LEU A 444 -16.75 28.22 -1.65
N LYS A 445 -16.48 29.48 -1.36
CA LYS A 445 -17.43 30.40 -0.72
C LYS A 445 -18.77 30.42 -1.48
N LYS A 446 -19.87 30.41 -0.71
CA LYS A 446 -21.22 30.45 -1.27
C LYS A 446 -21.45 31.69 -2.13
N GLY A 447 -22.06 31.49 -3.29
CA GLY A 447 -22.44 32.57 -4.21
C GLY A 447 -21.32 33.01 -5.14
N VAL A 448 -20.13 32.41 -5.07
CA VAL A 448 -19.09 32.60 -6.07
C VAL A 448 -19.52 31.91 -7.36
N VAL A 449 -19.67 32.69 -8.42
CA VAL A 449 -19.83 32.18 -9.79
C VAL A 449 -18.44 31.92 -10.33
N GLY A 450 -18.17 30.67 -10.72
CA GLY A 450 -16.85 30.31 -11.23
C GLY A 450 -16.73 30.39 -12.74
N ASP A 451 -15.52 30.11 -13.21
CA ASP A 451 -15.09 30.16 -14.60
C ASP A 451 -14.00 29.11 -14.86
N PHE A 452 -13.40 29.16 -16.06
CA PHE A 452 -12.36 28.25 -16.52
C PHE A 452 -10.93 28.79 -16.30
N SER A 453 -10.73 29.85 -15.51
CA SER A 453 -9.42 30.52 -15.42
C SER A 453 -8.37 29.76 -14.62
N GLY A 454 -8.82 28.90 -13.69
CA GLY A 454 -7.97 28.32 -12.66
C GLY A 454 -7.43 29.33 -11.65
N GLY A 455 -8.14 30.45 -11.49
CA GLY A 455 -7.88 31.46 -10.48
C GLY A 455 -9.17 31.94 -9.82
N THR A 456 -9.07 32.33 -8.55
CA THR A 456 -10.14 32.99 -7.81
C THR A 456 -9.50 33.77 -6.65
N PRO A 457 -10.09 34.89 -6.17
CA PRO A 457 -9.61 35.56 -4.97
C PRO A 457 -9.41 34.59 -3.80
N VAL A 458 -8.28 34.68 -3.09
CA VAL A 458 -7.92 33.74 -2.00
C VAL A 458 -8.95 33.69 -0.86
N ASN A 459 -9.75 34.75 -0.68
CA ASN A 459 -10.84 34.80 0.30
C ASN A 459 -12.12 34.07 -0.13
N ASN A 460 -12.12 33.47 -1.33
CA ASN A 460 -13.15 32.54 -1.76
C ASN A 460 -12.86 31.11 -1.31
N ASP A 461 -11.64 30.81 -0.87
CA ASP A 461 -11.30 29.55 -0.21
C ASP A 461 -11.81 29.59 1.24
N VAL A 462 -12.65 28.61 1.59
CA VAL A 462 -13.31 28.54 2.90
C VAL A 462 -13.21 27.16 3.50
N ALA A 463 -13.34 27.08 4.83
CA ALA A 463 -13.29 25.85 5.57
C ALA A 463 -14.32 24.84 5.02
N LEU A 464 -13.90 23.58 4.93
CA LEU A 464 -14.73 22.52 4.36
C LEU A 464 -16.10 22.45 5.04
N GLY A 465 -17.15 22.39 4.23
CA GLY A 465 -18.54 22.29 4.68
C GLY A 465 -19.19 23.63 5.01
N THR A 466 -18.45 24.74 4.91
CA THR A 466 -19.02 26.10 5.03
C THR A 466 -19.33 26.73 3.68
N GLY A 467 -18.76 26.20 2.60
CA GLY A 467 -18.91 26.68 1.24
C GLY A 467 -20.11 26.06 0.51
N GLN A 468 -19.99 25.96 -0.80
CA GLN A 468 -21.05 25.51 -1.71
C GLN A 468 -20.79 24.11 -2.31
N ILE A 469 -19.65 23.48 -2.03
CA ILE A 469 -19.40 22.09 -2.46
C ILE A 469 -20.02 21.13 -1.45
N ASN A 470 -20.73 20.11 -1.93
CA ASN A 470 -21.30 19.07 -1.07
C ASN A 470 -20.22 18.09 -0.57
N ILE A 471 -19.36 18.53 0.34
CA ILE A 471 -18.23 17.75 0.87
C ILE A 471 -18.64 16.36 1.37
N PRO A 472 -19.72 16.17 2.16
CA PRO A 472 -20.13 14.83 2.60
C PRO A 472 -20.44 13.86 1.44
N GLU A 473 -21.12 14.33 0.40
CA GLU A 473 -21.43 13.49 -0.76
C GLU A 473 -20.17 13.16 -1.58
N VAL A 474 -19.29 14.15 -1.78
CA VAL A 474 -18.03 13.97 -2.50
C VAL A 474 -17.14 12.95 -1.78
N ILE A 475 -16.97 13.07 -0.46
CA ILE A 475 -16.17 12.13 0.34
C ILE A 475 -16.79 10.73 0.32
N LYS A 476 -18.12 10.62 0.36
CA LYS A 476 -18.80 9.32 0.19
C LYS A 476 -18.49 8.68 -1.16
N ALA A 477 -18.45 9.46 -2.25
CA ALA A 477 -18.08 8.93 -3.57
C ALA A 477 -16.58 8.59 -3.66
N ALA A 478 -15.72 9.40 -3.04
CA ALA A 478 -14.27 9.20 -3.02
C ALA A 478 -13.86 7.91 -2.29
N LYS A 479 -14.58 7.52 -1.23
CA LYS A 479 -14.36 6.24 -0.54
C LYS A 479 -14.59 5.01 -1.43
N SER A 480 -15.40 5.16 -2.47
CA SER A 480 -15.68 4.10 -3.44
C SER A 480 -14.84 4.21 -4.71
N SER A 481 -13.88 5.15 -4.75
CA SER A 481 -12.99 5.38 -5.90
C SER A 481 -11.56 4.89 -5.61
N GLY A 482 -10.62 5.21 -6.50
CA GLY A 482 -9.20 4.87 -6.33
C GLY A 482 -8.43 5.79 -5.38
N ILE A 483 -9.08 6.80 -4.78
CA ILE A 483 -8.45 7.79 -3.90
C ILE A 483 -7.79 7.11 -2.71
N GLN A 484 -6.54 7.47 -2.51
CA GLN A 484 -5.67 7.01 -1.45
C GLN A 484 -5.47 8.10 -0.40
N TYR A 485 -5.12 9.31 -0.82
CA TYR A 485 -4.84 10.41 0.11
C TYR A 485 -5.79 11.58 -0.09
N TYR A 486 -6.21 12.16 1.03
CA TYR A 486 -7.02 13.37 1.10
C TYR A 486 -6.17 14.43 1.78
N PHE A 487 -5.79 15.47 1.05
CA PHE A 487 -5.04 16.60 1.59
C PHE A 487 -5.97 17.79 1.73
N ILE A 488 -5.95 18.42 2.89
CA ILE A 488 -6.53 19.75 3.04
C ILE A 488 -5.66 20.70 2.23
N GLU A 489 -6.31 21.46 1.35
CA GLU A 489 -5.74 22.64 0.73
C GLU A 489 -6.61 23.84 1.10
N ASP A 490 -5.98 24.93 1.51
CA ASP A 490 -6.66 26.19 1.80
C ASP A 490 -5.71 27.32 1.40
N GLU A 491 -6.11 28.12 0.42
CA GLU A 491 -5.29 29.19 -0.11
C GLU A 491 -5.48 30.55 0.59
N SER A 492 -6.45 30.63 1.50
CA SER A 492 -6.84 31.87 2.19
C SER A 492 -5.77 32.39 3.15
N ASP A 493 -5.92 33.64 3.59
CA ASP A 493 -5.07 34.19 4.66
C ASP A 493 -5.46 33.69 6.06
N ASN A 494 -6.51 32.87 6.17
CA ASN A 494 -7.10 32.42 7.44
C ASN A 494 -6.80 30.95 7.77
N VAL A 495 -5.81 30.32 7.12
CA VAL A 495 -5.52 28.88 7.25
C VAL A 495 -5.43 28.38 8.70
N LYS A 496 -4.88 29.18 9.62
CA LYS A 496 -4.75 28.83 11.05
C LYS A 496 -6.11 28.64 11.75
N THR A 497 -7.13 29.35 11.28
CA THR A 497 -8.51 29.22 11.77
C THR A 497 -9.29 28.17 10.99
N GLN A 498 -9.09 28.10 9.67
CA GLN A 498 -9.89 27.27 8.78
C GLN A 498 -9.47 25.79 8.77
N VAL A 499 -8.16 25.51 8.76
CA VAL A 499 -7.64 24.13 8.69
C VAL A 499 -8.13 23.26 9.85
N PRO A 500 -8.17 23.71 11.12
CA PRO A 500 -8.74 22.91 12.21
C PRO A 500 -10.21 22.52 11.99
N ILE A 501 -11.02 23.41 11.40
CA ILE A 501 -12.44 23.17 11.08
C ILE A 501 -12.54 22.13 9.97
N SER A 502 -11.80 22.35 8.87
CA SER A 502 -11.73 21.43 7.73
C SER A 502 -11.27 20.04 8.16
N LEU A 503 -10.25 19.96 9.02
CA LEU A 503 -9.71 18.73 9.55
C LEU A 503 -10.73 17.96 10.39
N ALA A 504 -11.46 18.64 11.26
CA ALA A 504 -12.49 18.01 12.09
C ALA A 504 -13.61 17.39 11.24
N LEU A 505 -14.12 18.14 10.25
CA LEU A 505 -15.14 17.63 9.33
C LEU A 505 -14.62 16.43 8.54
N LEU A 506 -13.46 16.57 7.89
CA LEU A 506 -12.91 15.55 7.00
C LEU A 506 -12.55 14.27 7.76
N LYS A 507 -11.97 14.36 8.96
CA LYS A 507 -11.77 13.20 9.85
C LYS A 507 -13.09 12.50 10.15
N GLY A 508 -14.12 13.27 10.54
CA GLY A 508 -15.44 12.72 10.86
C GLY A 508 -16.12 12.03 9.68
N LEU A 509 -15.91 12.54 8.46
CA LEU A 509 -16.43 11.91 7.24
C LEU A 509 -15.63 10.66 6.85
N LEU A 510 -14.31 10.66 7.03
CA LEU A 510 -13.45 9.53 6.66
C LEU A 510 -13.56 8.34 7.63
N GLN A 511 -13.95 8.57 8.88
CA GLN A 511 -14.16 7.52 9.89
C GLN A 511 -15.54 6.82 9.83
N LYS A 512 -16.55 7.44 9.20
CA LYS A 512 -17.91 6.87 9.02
C LYS A 512 -18.03 5.98 7.80
#